data_AF-A0A349SE27-F1
#
_entry.id   AF-A0A349SE27-F1
#
_cell.length_a   1.000
_cell.length_b   1.000
_cell.length_c   1.000
_cell.angle_alpha   90.00
_cell.angle_beta   90.00
_cell.angle_gamma   90.00
#
_symmetry.space_group_name_H-M   'P 1'
#
loop_
_entity.id
_entity.type
_entity.pdbx_description
1 polymer ?
#
loop_
_entity_poly.entity_id
_entity_poly.type
_entity_poly.pdbx_seq_one_letter_code
_entity_poly.pdbx_strand_id
1 'polypeptide(L)'
;MVKQLIAVKCLRAREERSSIESGMDWIVQYQRWTRVFGLMLVMGAALAAGPPEGAEPEVWCEENPEACQSWCDDHPADEACDEPDC
;
A
#
# COMPACT_ATOMS: atom_id res chain seq x y z
N MET A 1 13.53 14.94 -52.96
CA MET A 1 14.04 13.88 -52.06
C MET A 1 14.30 14.36 -50.63
N VAL A 2 14.85 15.57 -50.43
CA VAL A 2 15.15 16.12 -49.07
C VAL A 2 13.92 16.23 -48.14
N LYS A 3 12.77 16.69 -48.64
CA LYS A 3 11.52 16.80 -47.84
C LYS A 3 11.06 15.46 -47.26
N GLN A 4 11.19 14.37 -48.02
CA GLN A 4 10.82 13.04 -47.54
C GLN A 4 11.77 12.53 -46.46
N LEU A 5 13.06 12.85 -46.59
CA LEU A 5 14.07 12.47 -45.60
C LEU A 5 13.82 13.16 -44.24
N ILE A 6 13.36 14.42 -44.26
CA ILE A 6 13.04 15.18 -43.05
C ILE A 6 11.79 14.60 -42.38
N ALA A 7 10.74 14.30 -43.15
CA ALA A 7 9.51 13.71 -42.61
C ALA A 7 9.75 12.38 -41.89
N VAL A 8 10.57 11.49 -42.47
CA VAL A 8 10.94 10.20 -41.87
C VAL A 8 11.71 10.39 -40.55
N LYS A 9 12.65 11.33 -40.50
CA LYS A 9 13.42 11.62 -39.27
C LYS A 9 12.52 12.17 -38.15
N CYS A 10 11.58 13.07 -38.48
CA CYS A 10 10.62 13.60 -37.52
C CYS A 10 9.70 12.51 -36.95
N LEU A 11 9.23 11.58 -37.79
CA LEU A 11 8.37 10.48 -37.34
C LEU A 11 9.11 9.53 -36.39
N ARG A 12 10.34 9.13 -36.74
CA ARG A 12 11.16 8.28 -35.86
C ARG A 12 11.45 8.96 -34.51
N ALA A 13 11.81 10.24 -34.52
CA ALA A 13 12.06 10.98 -33.28
C ALA A 13 10.79 11.12 -32.41
N ARG A 14 9.61 11.22 -33.03
CA ARG A 14 8.32 11.24 -32.32
C ARG A 14 7.99 9.87 -31.71
N GLU A 15 8.26 8.79 -32.43
CA GLU A 15 8.05 7.42 -31.97
C GLU A 15 8.96 7.09 -30.78
N GLU A 16 10.25 7.44 -30.85
CA GLU A 16 11.20 7.26 -29.75
C GLU A 16 10.78 8.04 -28.50
N ARG A 17 10.33 9.30 -28.67
CA ARG A 17 9.83 10.11 -27.55
C ARG A 17 8.58 9.51 -26.91
N SER A 18 7.63 9.07 -27.74
CA SER A 18 6.40 8.40 -27.26
C SER A 18 6.71 7.11 -26.50
N SER A 19 7.71 6.34 -26.94
CA SER A 19 8.14 5.11 -26.28
C SER A 19 8.77 5.38 -24.91
N ILE A 20 9.56 6.46 -24.78
CA ILE A 20 10.19 6.84 -23.51
C ILE A 20 9.13 7.35 -22.51
N GLU A 21 8.18 8.15 -22.97
CA GLU A 21 7.11 8.70 -22.14
C GLU A 21 6.21 7.58 -21.58
N SER A 22 5.79 6.64 -22.44
CA SER A 22 5.08 5.43 -22.00
C SER A 22 5.94 4.55 -21.07
N GLY A 23 7.26 4.52 -21.27
CA GLY A 23 8.21 3.85 -20.40
C GLY A 23 8.31 4.47 -19.00
N MET A 24 8.17 5.78 -18.88
CA MET A 24 8.14 6.47 -17.58
C MET A 24 6.81 6.27 -16.85
N ASP A 25 5.69 6.23 -17.57
CA ASP A 25 4.35 6.09 -16.99
C ASP A 25 4.18 4.78 -16.20
N TRP A 26 4.64 3.64 -16.73
CA TRP A 26 4.50 2.37 -16.02
C TRP A 26 5.41 2.29 -14.78
N ILE A 27 6.59 2.93 -14.79
CA ILE A 27 7.49 2.99 -13.63
C ILE A 27 6.85 3.82 -12.52
N VAL A 28 6.32 5.00 -12.86
CA VAL A 28 5.64 5.87 -11.90
C VAL A 28 4.39 5.20 -11.35
N GLN A 29 3.62 4.55 -12.21
CA GLN A 29 2.44 3.77 -11.82
C GLN A 29 2.83 2.60 -10.90
N TYR A 30 3.87 1.86 -11.23
CA TYR A 30 4.38 0.76 -10.42
C TYR A 30 4.83 1.25 -9.05
N GLN A 31 5.65 2.30 -8.99
CA GLN A 31 6.08 2.91 -7.73
C GLN A 31 4.90 3.38 -6.87
N ARG A 32 3.86 3.95 -7.49
CA ARG A 32 2.63 4.34 -6.79
C ARG A 32 1.95 3.13 -6.17
N TRP A 33 1.75 2.07 -6.94
CA TRP A 33 1.15 0.83 -6.44
C TRP A 33 2.00 0.18 -5.34
N THR A 34 3.32 0.11 -5.50
CA THR A 34 4.22 -0.44 -4.48
C THR A 34 4.10 0.32 -3.16
N ARG A 35 4.01 1.66 -3.19
CA ARG A 35 3.78 2.47 -1.98
C ARG A 35 2.43 2.18 -1.34
N VAL A 36 1.37 2.11 -2.13
CA VAL A 36 0.01 1.80 -1.63
C VAL A 36 -0.01 0.42 -0.99
N PHE A 37 0.48 -0.61 -1.68
CA PHE A 37 0.54 -1.97 -1.13
C PHE A 37 1.46 -2.05 0.08
N GLY A 38 2.60 -1.36 0.07
CA GLY A 38 3.49 -1.28 1.23
C GLY A 38 2.80 -0.69 2.46
N LEU A 39 2.04 0.39 2.30
CA LEU A 39 1.26 0.99 3.40
C LEU A 39 0.17 0.04 3.91
N MET A 40 -0.55 -0.65 3.02
CA MET A 40 -1.56 -1.63 3.44
C MET A 40 -0.93 -2.78 4.23
N LEU A 41 0.23 -3.29 3.79
CA LEU A 41 0.94 -4.37 4.49
C LEU A 41 1.42 -3.93 5.88
N VAL A 42 1.98 -2.72 5.99
CA VAL A 42 2.41 -2.17 7.29
C VAL A 42 1.23 -1.98 8.23
N MET A 43 0.11 -1.46 7.73
CA MET A 43 -1.11 -1.28 8.55
C MET A 43 -1.65 -2.63 9.04
N GLY A 44 -1.77 -3.62 8.14
CA GLY A 44 -2.22 -4.95 8.52
C GLY A 44 -1.30 -5.62 9.54
N ALA A 45 0.03 -5.46 9.39
CA ALA A 45 1.00 -5.98 10.35
C ALA A 45 0.92 -5.27 11.71
N ALA A 46 0.63 -3.97 11.74
CA ALA A 46 0.44 -3.22 12.98
C ALA A 46 -0.80 -3.69 13.75
N LEU A 47 -1.92 -3.93 13.05
CA LEU A 47 -3.13 -4.48 13.65
C LEU A 47 -2.94 -5.91 14.15
N ALA A 48 -2.18 -6.72 13.42
CA ALA A 48 -1.83 -8.08 13.84
C ALA A 48 -0.81 -8.13 14.99
N ALA A 49 -0.14 -7.02 15.31
CA ALA A 49 0.78 -6.92 16.43
C ALA A 49 0.08 -6.52 17.74
N GLY A 50 -1.25 -6.36 17.71
CA GLY A 50 -2.07 -6.03 18.87
C GLY A 50 -2.22 -4.53 19.11
N PRO A 51 -2.78 -4.15 20.27
CA PRO A 51 -2.93 -2.75 20.64
C PRO A 51 -1.57 -2.06 20.73
N PRO A 52 -1.43 -0.82 20.24
CA PRO A 52 -0.17 -0.08 20.33
C PRO A 52 0.15 0.29 21.79
N GLU A 53 1.45 0.35 22.12
CA GLU A 53 1.90 0.71 23.47
C GLU A 53 1.32 2.07 23.92
N GLY A 54 0.59 2.04 25.04
CA GLY A 54 -0.03 3.22 25.65
C GLY A 54 -1.41 3.58 25.12
N ALA A 55 -1.98 2.83 24.17
CA ALA A 55 -3.41 2.85 23.91
C ALA A 55 -4.15 1.97 24.91
N GLU A 56 -5.36 2.38 25.30
CA GLU A 56 -6.23 1.52 26.10
C GLU A 56 -6.65 0.30 25.26
N PRO A 57 -6.36 -0.92 25.73
CA PRO A 57 -6.60 -2.16 24.97
C PRO A 57 -8.06 -2.32 24.54
N GLU A 58 -8.98 -1.95 25.43
CA GLU A 58 -10.42 -1.96 25.22
C GLU A 58 -10.83 -1.05 24.05
N VAL A 59 -10.31 0.19 24.03
CA VAL A 59 -10.57 1.17 22.97
C VAL A 59 -10.05 0.68 21.63
N TRP A 60 -8.87 0.06 21.59
CA TRP A 60 -8.32 -0.50 20.36
C TRP A 60 -9.20 -1.64 19.81
N CYS A 61 -9.74 -2.49 20.67
CA CYS A 61 -10.67 -3.55 20.29
C CYS A 61 -12.02 -3.02 19.80
N GLU A 62 -12.54 -1.95 20.39
CA GLU A 62 -13.74 -1.27 19.88
C GLU A 62 -13.52 -0.68 18.47
N GLU A 63 -12.35 -0.12 18.22
CA GLU A 63 -12.01 0.46 16.92
C GLU A 63 -11.66 -0.59 15.85
N ASN A 64 -11.18 -1.78 16.24
CA ASN A 64 -10.69 -2.82 15.34
C ASN A 64 -11.16 -4.23 15.76
N PRO A 65 -12.47 -4.52 15.71
CA PRO A 65 -13.04 -5.75 16.29
C PRO A 65 -12.50 -7.03 15.63
N GLU A 66 -12.31 -7.04 14.30
CA GLU A 66 -11.74 -8.18 13.59
C GLU A 66 -10.26 -8.43 13.92
N ALA A 67 -9.48 -7.36 14.12
CA ALA A 67 -8.07 -7.47 14.47
C ALA A 67 -7.92 -7.93 15.93
N CYS A 68 -8.78 -7.42 16.81
CA CYS A 68 -8.85 -7.83 18.20
C CYS A 68 -9.18 -9.31 18.35
N GLN A 69 -10.19 -9.81 17.63
CA GLN A 69 -10.52 -11.24 17.65
C GLN A 69 -9.32 -12.10 17.21
N SER A 70 -8.68 -11.74 16.09
CA SER A 70 -7.51 -12.46 15.61
C SER A 70 -6.32 -12.39 16.58
N TRP A 71 -6.14 -11.26 17.26
CA TRP A 71 -5.10 -11.09 18.28
C TRP A 71 -5.38 -11.96 19.50
N CYS A 72 -6.60 -11.93 20.02
CA CYS A 72 -7.01 -12.71 21.19
C CYS A 72 -7.02 -14.22 20.97
N ASP A 73 -7.24 -14.67 19.72
CA ASP A 73 -7.07 -16.08 19.36
C ASP A 73 -5.62 -16.55 19.58
N ASP A 74 -4.63 -15.70 19.28
CA ASP A 74 -3.20 -15.98 19.45
C ASP A 74 -2.67 -15.58 20.85
N HIS A 75 -3.32 -14.61 21.51
CA HIS A 75 -2.92 -14.00 22.79
C HIS A 75 -4.07 -13.98 23.81
N PRO A 76 -4.62 -15.14 24.22
CA PRO A 76 -5.83 -15.21 25.04
C PRO A 76 -5.67 -14.75 26.50
N ALA A 77 -4.45 -14.40 26.92
CA ALA A 77 -4.13 -13.93 28.28
C ALA A 77 -3.75 -12.44 28.29
N ASP A 78 -3.95 -11.74 27.18
CA ASP A 78 -3.73 -10.30 27.08
C ASP A 78 -4.91 -9.54 27.69
N GLU A 79 -4.62 -8.42 28.36
CA GLU A 79 -5.63 -7.56 28.99
C GLU A 79 -6.62 -6.97 27.96
N ALA A 80 -6.23 -6.88 26.68
CA ALA A 80 -7.14 -6.53 25.58
C ALA A 80 -8.31 -7.50 25.41
N CYS A 81 -8.14 -8.73 25.88
CA CYS A 81 -9.06 -9.84 25.69
C CYS A 81 -9.88 -10.14 26.94
N ASP A 82 -9.61 -9.44 28.05
CA ASP A 82 -10.40 -9.57 29.26
C ASP A 82 -11.80 -9.00 29.02
N GLU A 83 -12.81 -9.79 29.37
CA GLU A 83 -14.20 -9.39 29.22
C GLU A 83 -14.50 -8.26 30.23
N PRO A 84 -15.14 -7.15 29.82
CA PRO A 84 -15.38 -6.03 30.73
C PRO A 84 -16.19 -6.50 31.94
N ASP A 85 -15.71 -6.17 33.15
CA ASP A 85 -16.36 -6.51 34.42
C ASP A 85 -17.82 -6.03 34.38
N CYS A 86 -18.75 -6.98 34.44
CA CYS A 86 -20.20 -6.76 34.34
C CYS A 86 -20.84 -6.35 35.67
#